data_AF-A0A6P2D7U5-F1
#
_entry.id   AF-A0A6P2D7U5-F1
#
_cell.length_a   1.000
_cell.length_b   1.000
_cell.length_c   1.000
_cell.angle_alpha   90.00
_cell.angle_beta   90.00
_cell.angle_gamma   90.00
#
_symmetry.space_group_name_H-M   'P 1'
#
loop_
_entity.id
_entity.type
_entity.pdbx_description
1 polymer ?
#
loop_
_entity_poly.entity_id
_entity_poly.type
_entity_poly.pdbx_seq_one_letter_code
_entity_poly.pdbx_strand_id
1 'polypeptide(L)'
;MKAACAVLLVLGFGITAGCKRRTEPPPADPSEASAAPVNAPEPAPLTLGKRGTFTVGKSTTFVLGPIDSTGHIDYATTINDRLSKGVTAANNANVAIWNVIGPNPPGEEKVPVGFFEKMGMAAPPATGNYFIGVKQYAEKTAAAGTGGAALDATTKLSVQPWTANENAIVSSWLQSNAKPLAALRNAVKRTHYYNPLVPKDNEQGLNGTYLQGIFVDRELARALACRAMLSLGRGDTAQAQQDLVACRRLGRLVGRGATLIEGVVAIAIEQVAFRAEVALLAHGQLDARAVEGYFRDLFTLTPARRCRTDRLGRTLVASRYTRTTRPTRVGKSADLHHWQTSGARTDRRNSQWHRLEPGV
;
A
#
# COMPACT_ATOMS: atom_id res chain seq x y z
N MET A 1 -27.73 -14.91 -27.49
CA MET A 1 -26.85 -13.93 -28.18
C MET A 1 -26.42 -12.86 -27.18
N LYS A 2 -25.21 -12.36 -27.37
CA LYS A 2 -24.30 -11.73 -26.40
C LYS A 2 -24.74 -10.36 -25.87
N ALA A 3 -24.28 -10.09 -24.63
CA ALA A 3 -23.71 -8.84 -24.10
C ALA A 3 -24.63 -7.58 -24.02
N ALA A 4 -24.50 -6.64 -23.08
CA ALA A 4 -23.45 -6.36 -22.11
C ALA A 4 -24.06 -5.68 -20.86
N CYS A 5 -23.55 -5.99 -19.67
CA CYS A 5 -23.78 -5.22 -18.45
C CYS A 5 -22.43 -4.97 -17.78
N ALA A 6 -21.90 -3.75 -17.96
CA ALA A 6 -20.79 -3.22 -17.19
C ALA A 6 -21.30 -2.01 -16.42
N VAL A 7 -21.54 -2.19 -15.12
CA VAL A 7 -21.85 -1.09 -14.20
C VAL A 7 -20.57 -0.72 -13.45
N LEU A 8 -20.02 0.44 -13.82
CA LEU A 8 -19.00 1.17 -13.09
C LEU A 8 -19.68 1.92 -11.92
N LEU A 9 -19.46 1.47 -10.69
CA LEU A 9 -19.80 2.24 -9.49
C LEU A 9 -18.55 2.93 -8.96
N VAL A 10 -18.35 4.17 -9.40
CA VAL A 10 -17.47 5.14 -8.77
C VAL A 10 -18.29 5.84 -7.68
N LEU A 11 -18.04 5.51 -6.42
CA LEU A 11 -18.58 6.29 -5.30
C LEU A 11 -17.72 7.54 -5.11
N GLY A 12 -18.24 8.65 -5.63
CA GLY A 12 -17.72 9.99 -5.37
C GLY A 12 -18.10 10.46 -3.95
N PHE A 13 -17.12 10.98 -3.23
CA PHE A 13 -17.37 11.88 -2.10
C PHE A 13 -17.04 13.30 -2.56
N GLY A 14 -18.08 14.12 -2.72
CA GLY A 14 -17.95 15.56 -2.87
C GLY A 14 -17.63 16.19 -1.51
N ILE A 15 -16.55 16.97 -1.47
CA ILE A 15 -16.35 17.99 -0.44
C ILE A 15 -15.99 19.28 -1.19
N THR A 16 -16.99 20.15 -1.32
CA THR A 16 -16.80 21.54 -1.73
C THR A 16 -16.28 22.33 -0.53
N ALA A 17 -15.04 22.80 -0.61
CA ALA A 17 -14.54 23.85 0.26
C ALA A 17 -13.65 24.77 -0.57
N GLY A 18 -14.21 25.92 -0.95
CA GLY A 18 -13.48 27.00 -1.62
C GLY A 18 -12.42 27.57 -0.69
N CYS A 19 -11.16 27.53 -1.13
CA CYS A 19 -10.07 28.30 -0.55
C CYS A 19 -9.27 28.90 -1.72
N LYS A 20 -9.40 30.22 -1.91
CA LYS A 20 -8.55 31.02 -2.81
C LYS A 20 -7.08 30.81 -2.42
N ARG A 21 -6.29 30.16 -3.28
CA ARG A 21 -4.83 30.09 -3.14
C ARG A 21 -4.20 31.38 -3.68
N ARG A 22 -3.38 32.03 -2.86
CA ARG A 22 -2.30 32.91 -3.34
C ARG A 22 -1.22 32.03 -3.98
N THR A 23 -0.80 32.40 -5.18
CA THR A 23 0.33 31.81 -5.90
C THR A 23 1.60 32.57 -5.52
N GLU A 24 2.42 31.98 -4.66
CA GLU A 24 3.85 32.27 -4.62
C GLU A 24 4.61 30.95 -4.75
N PRO A 25 5.65 30.89 -5.61
CA PRO A 25 6.48 29.70 -5.75
C PRO A 25 7.32 29.49 -4.48
N PRO A 26 7.56 28.24 -4.07
CA PRO A 26 8.41 27.95 -2.92
C PRO A 26 9.87 28.32 -3.21
N PRO A 27 10.64 28.77 -2.19
CA PRO A 27 12.06 29.04 -2.35
C PRO A 27 12.83 27.75 -2.65
N ALA A 28 13.85 27.87 -3.51
CA ALA A 28 14.72 26.77 -3.92
C ALA A 28 15.51 26.19 -2.74
N ASP A 29 15.68 24.87 -2.76
CA ASP A 29 16.41 24.09 -1.75
C ASP A 29 17.93 24.33 -1.91
N PRO A 30 18.69 24.72 -0.86
CA PRO A 30 20.12 24.99 -0.96
C PRO A 30 21.00 23.75 -1.22
N SER A 31 20.42 22.55 -1.30
CA SER A 31 21.14 21.28 -1.43
C SER A 31 21.56 20.91 -2.87
N GLU A 32 21.33 21.75 -3.88
CA GLU A 32 21.72 21.47 -5.28
C GLU A 32 23.09 22.06 -5.71
N ALA A 33 23.89 22.54 -4.77
CA ALA A 33 25.24 23.01 -5.05
C ALA A 33 26.28 21.87 -5.05
N SER A 34 26.18 20.96 -6.03
CA SER A 34 27.32 20.12 -6.45
C SER A 34 27.09 19.61 -7.87
N ALA A 35 27.11 20.53 -8.84
CA ALA A 35 27.17 20.18 -10.25
C ALA A 35 28.63 19.86 -10.64
N ALA A 36 28.86 18.60 -11.03
CA ALA A 36 30.05 18.21 -11.80
C ALA A 36 30.04 18.93 -13.18
N PRO A 37 31.20 19.16 -13.82
CA PRO A 37 31.30 20.01 -15.00
C PRO A 37 30.47 19.48 -16.17
N VAL A 38 29.58 20.34 -16.65
CA VAL A 38 28.74 20.21 -17.84
C VAL A 38 29.63 20.33 -19.08
N ASN A 39 30.35 19.27 -19.44
CA ASN A 39 31.13 19.21 -20.69
C ASN A 39 31.22 17.78 -21.27
N ALA A 40 30.20 16.95 -21.03
CA ALA A 40 30.01 15.75 -21.86
C ALA A 40 29.33 16.19 -23.18
N PRO A 41 29.85 15.80 -24.35
CA PRO A 41 29.21 16.13 -25.62
C PRO A 41 27.77 15.59 -25.63
N GLU A 42 26.84 16.47 -26.00
CA GLU A 42 25.43 16.16 -26.14
C GLU A 42 25.28 15.02 -27.18
N PRO A 43 24.56 13.92 -26.84
CA PRO A 43 24.34 12.85 -27.81
C PRO A 43 23.56 13.42 -28.99
N ALA A 44 24.05 13.14 -30.21
CA ALA A 44 23.46 13.67 -31.43
C ALA A 44 21.96 13.30 -31.55
N PRO A 45 21.11 14.23 -31.99
CA PRO A 45 19.69 13.97 -32.20
C PRO A 45 19.51 12.87 -33.25
N LEU A 46 18.88 11.76 -32.84
CA LEU A 46 18.57 10.64 -33.72
C LEU A 46 17.33 11.00 -34.56
N THR A 47 17.49 11.08 -35.88
CA THR A 47 16.40 11.29 -36.83
C THR A 47 15.75 9.97 -37.23
N LEU A 48 14.47 9.80 -36.93
CA LEU A 48 13.64 8.64 -37.32
C LEU A 48 12.65 8.99 -38.44
N GLY A 49 12.24 7.98 -39.22
CA GLY A 49 11.55 8.12 -40.51
C GLY A 49 10.09 8.60 -40.49
N LYS A 50 9.68 9.14 -41.65
CA LYS A 50 8.44 9.86 -42.05
C LYS A 50 7.09 9.43 -41.42
N ARG A 51 6.62 10.20 -40.43
CA ARG A 51 5.40 11.06 -40.36
C ARG A 51 5.00 11.25 -38.89
N GLY A 52 4.99 12.51 -38.41
CA GLY A 52 4.65 12.84 -37.01
C GLY A 52 5.82 12.71 -36.02
N THR A 53 7.05 12.89 -36.48
CA THR A 53 8.28 12.69 -35.71
C THR A 53 8.56 13.88 -34.79
N PHE A 54 8.58 13.66 -33.48
CA PHE A 54 9.16 14.61 -32.53
C PHE A 54 10.59 14.19 -32.19
N THR A 55 11.51 15.15 -32.13
CA THR A 55 12.88 14.88 -31.68
C THR A 55 12.84 14.53 -30.19
N VAL A 56 13.31 13.35 -29.83
CA VAL A 56 13.51 12.97 -28.42
C VAL A 56 14.68 13.78 -27.88
N GLY A 57 14.41 14.67 -26.94
CA GLY A 57 15.40 15.50 -26.28
C GLY A 57 14.86 16.01 -24.95
N LYS A 58 15.73 16.57 -24.10
CA LYS A 58 15.31 17.10 -22.78
C LYS A 58 14.27 18.22 -22.88
N SER A 59 14.16 18.88 -24.02
CA SER A 59 13.14 19.89 -24.31
C SER A 59 11.75 19.30 -24.56
N THR A 60 11.66 18.01 -24.95
CA THR A 60 10.39 17.35 -25.32
C THR A 60 9.97 16.28 -24.32
N THR A 61 10.91 15.71 -23.54
CA THR A 61 10.62 14.64 -22.59
C THR A 61 11.70 14.52 -21.51
N PHE A 62 11.32 13.98 -20.35
CA PHE A 62 12.26 13.66 -19.27
C PHE A 62 12.98 12.33 -19.48
N VAL A 63 12.45 11.45 -20.33
CA VAL A 63 13.01 10.12 -20.62
C VAL A 63 13.60 10.15 -22.03
N LEU A 64 14.89 9.82 -22.14
CA LEU A 64 15.61 9.88 -23.43
C LEU A 64 15.82 8.50 -24.08
N GLY A 65 15.49 7.42 -23.38
CA GLY A 65 15.61 6.06 -23.89
C GLY A 65 15.41 5.01 -22.78
N PRO A 66 15.40 3.71 -23.13
CA PRO A 66 15.66 3.16 -24.48
C PRO A 66 14.58 3.48 -25.51
N ILE A 67 14.93 3.39 -26.80
CA ILE A 67 14.04 3.59 -27.94
C ILE A 67 13.70 2.22 -28.54
N ASP A 68 12.42 1.98 -28.85
CA ASP A 68 11.95 0.74 -29.45
C ASP A 68 12.21 0.67 -30.97
N SER A 69 11.86 -0.46 -31.59
CA SER A 69 12.05 -0.68 -33.03
C SER A 69 11.23 0.24 -33.93
N THR A 70 10.22 0.94 -33.37
CA THR A 70 9.40 1.91 -34.08
C THR A 70 9.89 3.35 -33.92
N GLY A 71 10.96 3.55 -33.14
CA GLY A 71 11.52 4.88 -32.89
C GLY A 71 10.88 5.64 -31.73
N HIS A 72 10.03 4.99 -30.93
CA HIS A 72 9.41 5.61 -29.76
C HIS A 72 10.15 5.23 -28.48
N ILE A 73 9.96 6.00 -27.41
CA ILE A 73 10.55 5.67 -26.11
C ILE A 73 9.86 4.43 -25.55
N ASP A 74 10.67 3.43 -25.21
CA ASP A 74 10.25 2.27 -24.44
C ASP A 74 10.17 2.64 -22.95
N TYR A 75 9.02 3.20 -22.58
CA TYR A 75 8.73 3.57 -21.21
C TYR A 75 8.64 2.35 -20.27
N ALA A 76 8.21 1.18 -20.77
CA ALA A 76 8.11 -0.02 -19.94
C ALA A 76 9.51 -0.47 -19.49
N THR A 77 10.47 -0.53 -20.41
CA THR A 77 11.86 -0.84 -20.08
C THR A 77 12.48 0.24 -19.19
N THR A 78 12.28 1.53 -19.51
CA THR A 78 12.77 2.64 -18.67
C THR A 78 12.29 2.52 -17.20
N ILE A 79 11.00 2.27 -17.01
CA ILE A 79 10.39 2.15 -15.68
C ILE A 79 10.91 0.90 -14.97
N ASN A 80 11.00 -0.23 -15.68
CA ASN A 80 11.55 -1.47 -15.15
C ASN A 80 13.00 -1.29 -14.67
N ASP A 81 13.86 -0.68 -15.48
CA ASP A 81 15.27 -0.43 -15.14
C ASP A 81 15.42 0.48 -13.93
N ARG A 82 14.49 1.42 -13.73
CA ARG A 82 14.47 2.27 -12.55
C ARG A 82 14.00 1.51 -11.30
N LEU A 83 12.95 0.71 -11.41
CA LEU A 83 12.32 0.03 -10.28
C LEU A 83 13.07 -1.23 -9.85
N SER A 84 13.84 -1.85 -10.75
CA SER A 84 14.63 -3.04 -10.47
C SER A 84 15.98 -2.74 -9.78
N LYS A 85 16.39 -1.46 -9.68
CA LYS A 85 17.67 -1.10 -9.05
C LYS A 85 17.74 -1.59 -7.61
N GLY A 86 18.76 -2.40 -7.31
CA GLY A 86 18.98 -3.00 -5.99
C GLY A 86 18.01 -4.13 -5.64
N VAL A 87 17.16 -4.55 -6.58
CA VAL A 87 16.20 -5.64 -6.38
C VAL A 87 16.82 -6.97 -6.83
N THR A 88 16.68 -7.99 -5.98
CA THR A 88 17.08 -9.36 -6.25
C THR A 88 15.90 -10.29 -5.96
N ALA A 89 15.92 -11.52 -6.48
CA ALA A 89 14.88 -12.49 -6.19
C ALA A 89 14.71 -12.78 -4.68
N ALA A 90 15.80 -12.68 -3.91
CA ALA A 90 15.80 -12.90 -2.47
C ALA A 90 15.15 -11.73 -1.69
N ASN A 91 15.37 -10.48 -2.12
CA ASN A 91 14.87 -9.30 -1.41
C ASN A 91 13.54 -8.75 -1.97
N ASN A 92 13.06 -9.26 -3.10
CA ASN A 92 11.80 -8.86 -3.71
C ASN A 92 10.61 -9.62 -3.08
N ALA A 93 9.71 -8.91 -2.40
CA ALA A 93 8.48 -9.47 -1.85
C ALA A 93 7.61 -10.11 -2.94
N ASN A 94 7.56 -9.51 -4.14
CA ASN A 94 6.70 -9.99 -5.22
C ASN A 94 7.07 -11.43 -5.65
N VAL A 95 8.36 -11.76 -5.70
CA VAL A 95 8.84 -13.13 -5.96
C VAL A 95 8.27 -14.14 -4.95
N ALA A 96 8.25 -13.78 -3.67
CA ALA A 96 7.68 -14.66 -2.65
C ALA A 96 6.14 -14.69 -2.70
N ILE A 97 5.48 -13.60 -3.08
CA ILE A 97 4.03 -13.54 -3.27
C ILE A 97 3.61 -14.43 -4.44
N TRP A 98 4.35 -14.45 -5.55
CA TRP A 98 4.08 -15.36 -6.68
C TRP A 98 4.18 -16.83 -6.30
N ASN A 99 5.09 -17.20 -5.37
CA ASN A 99 5.12 -18.55 -4.81
C ASN A 99 3.92 -18.87 -3.89
N VAL A 100 3.22 -17.85 -3.39
CA VAL A 100 1.98 -18.02 -2.60
C VAL A 100 0.78 -18.21 -3.53
N ILE A 101 0.69 -17.44 -4.61
CA ILE A 101 -0.52 -17.41 -5.47
C ILE A 101 -0.43 -18.35 -6.69
N GLY A 102 0.76 -18.88 -6.97
CA GLY A 102 0.99 -19.78 -8.10
C GLY A 102 1.11 -19.06 -9.44
N PRO A 103 1.35 -19.81 -10.54
CA PRO A 103 1.61 -19.22 -11.85
C PRO A 103 0.34 -18.72 -12.57
N ASN A 104 -0.84 -19.17 -12.14
CA ASN A 104 -2.13 -18.85 -12.75
C ASN A 104 -3.17 -18.49 -11.68
N PRO A 105 -3.01 -17.34 -11.00
CA PRO A 105 -3.98 -16.88 -10.02
C PRO A 105 -5.39 -16.72 -10.64
N PRO A 106 -6.46 -17.05 -9.91
CA PRO A 106 -7.83 -16.92 -10.42
C PRO A 106 -8.19 -15.47 -10.77
N GLY A 107 -8.83 -15.27 -11.92
CA GLY A 107 -9.31 -13.94 -12.36
C GLY A 107 -8.22 -13.04 -12.94
N GLU A 108 -6.99 -13.51 -13.05
CA GLU A 108 -5.89 -12.82 -13.72
C GLU A 108 -5.77 -13.30 -15.17
N GLU A 109 -5.28 -12.42 -16.04
CA GLU A 109 -4.91 -12.81 -17.39
C GLU A 109 -3.66 -13.69 -17.38
N LYS A 110 -3.39 -14.35 -18.51
CA LYS A 110 -2.16 -15.12 -18.67
C LYS A 110 -0.94 -14.22 -18.43
N VAL A 111 -0.05 -14.66 -17.55
CA VAL A 111 1.20 -13.95 -17.25
C VAL A 111 2.05 -13.84 -18.54
N PRO A 112 2.48 -12.63 -18.93
CA PRO A 112 3.29 -12.41 -20.12
C PRO A 112 4.64 -13.15 -20.08
N VAL A 113 5.15 -13.51 -21.25
CA VAL A 113 6.49 -14.10 -21.40
C VAL A 113 7.56 -13.14 -20.85
N GLY A 114 8.56 -13.67 -20.16
CA GLY A 114 9.64 -12.88 -19.57
C GLY A 114 9.29 -12.16 -18.26
N PHE A 115 8.04 -12.21 -17.78
CA PHE A 115 7.64 -11.58 -16.52
C PHE A 115 8.42 -12.13 -15.31
N PHE A 116 8.48 -13.46 -15.15
CA PHE A 116 9.21 -14.09 -14.05
C PHE A 116 10.72 -13.89 -14.18
N GLU A 117 11.25 -13.92 -15.40
CA GLU A 117 12.66 -13.68 -15.70
C GLU A 117 13.10 -12.29 -15.26
N LYS A 118 12.28 -11.24 -15.52
CA LYS A 118 12.56 -9.88 -15.04
C LYS A 118 12.66 -9.78 -13.53
N MET A 119 11.96 -10.65 -12.78
CA MET A 119 12.09 -10.72 -11.32
C MET A 119 13.23 -11.63 -10.84
N GLY A 120 13.96 -12.27 -11.76
CA GLY A 120 15.03 -13.22 -11.45
C GLY A 120 14.51 -14.54 -10.86
N MET A 121 13.31 -14.98 -11.25
CA MET A 121 12.74 -16.26 -10.80
C MET A 121 12.24 -17.11 -11.98
N ALA A 122 12.19 -18.43 -11.78
CA ALA A 122 11.39 -19.28 -12.63
C ALA A 122 9.90 -19.11 -12.31
N ALA A 123 9.02 -19.40 -13.27
CA ALA A 123 7.59 -19.48 -13.01
C ALA A 123 7.33 -20.50 -11.89
N PRO A 124 6.43 -20.22 -10.92
CA PRO A 124 6.04 -21.22 -9.93
C PRO A 124 5.48 -22.48 -10.63
N PRO A 125 5.64 -23.68 -10.05
CA PRO A 125 5.12 -24.91 -10.63
C PRO A 125 3.61 -24.85 -10.94
N ALA A 126 3.15 -25.54 -11.98
CA ALA A 126 1.72 -25.53 -12.36
C ALA A 126 0.80 -26.02 -11.23
N THR A 127 1.29 -26.94 -10.39
CA THR A 127 0.59 -27.47 -9.22
C THR A 127 1.33 -27.12 -7.95
N GLY A 128 0.60 -26.84 -6.88
CA GLY A 128 1.18 -26.47 -5.59
C GLY A 128 0.12 -26.15 -4.55
N ASN A 129 0.56 -25.98 -3.31
CA ASN A 129 -0.30 -25.51 -2.21
C ASN A 129 -0.42 -23.98 -2.30
N TYR A 130 -1.08 -23.50 -3.35
CA TYR A 130 -1.29 -22.08 -3.60
C TYR A 130 -2.50 -21.54 -2.86
N PHE A 131 -2.53 -20.22 -2.73
CA PHE A 131 -3.69 -19.51 -2.24
C PHE A 131 -4.87 -19.72 -3.20
N ILE A 132 -6.03 -20.08 -2.63
CA ILE A 132 -7.29 -20.25 -3.36
C ILE A 132 -8.22 -19.13 -2.92
N GLY A 133 -8.77 -18.37 -3.86
CA GLY A 133 -9.73 -17.31 -3.58
C GLY A 133 -11.04 -17.83 -2.96
N VAL A 134 -11.70 -17.02 -2.14
CA VAL A 134 -12.91 -17.42 -1.40
C VAL A 134 -14.06 -17.78 -2.32
N LYS A 135 -14.20 -17.05 -3.45
CA LYS A 135 -15.22 -17.35 -4.47
C LYS A 135 -15.04 -18.74 -5.04
N GLN A 136 -13.84 -19.02 -5.54
CA GLN A 136 -13.48 -20.31 -6.12
C GLN A 136 -13.61 -21.44 -5.11
N TYR A 137 -13.19 -21.21 -3.86
CA TYR A 137 -13.32 -22.21 -2.80
C TYR A 137 -14.79 -22.54 -2.54
N ALA A 138 -15.64 -21.52 -2.32
CA ALA A 138 -17.05 -21.71 -2.02
C ALA A 138 -17.79 -22.42 -3.16
N GLU A 139 -17.55 -22.01 -4.41
CA GLU A 139 -18.14 -22.66 -5.59
C GLU A 139 -17.73 -24.13 -5.73
N LYS A 140 -16.50 -24.47 -5.33
CA LYS A 140 -15.98 -25.84 -5.38
C LYS A 140 -16.50 -26.72 -4.24
N THR A 141 -16.66 -26.18 -3.03
CA THR A 141 -16.92 -27.00 -1.83
C THR A 141 -18.36 -26.95 -1.33
N ALA A 142 -19.14 -25.96 -1.73
CA ALA A 142 -20.55 -25.83 -1.35
C ALA A 142 -21.46 -26.05 -2.55
N ALA A 143 -21.79 -25.00 -3.29
CA ALA A 143 -22.62 -25.07 -4.49
C ALA A 143 -22.30 -23.92 -5.46
N ALA A 144 -22.61 -24.12 -6.74
CA ALA A 144 -22.53 -23.06 -7.74
C ALA A 144 -23.37 -21.84 -7.30
N GLY A 145 -22.83 -20.63 -7.49
CA GLY A 145 -23.49 -19.38 -7.09
C GLY A 145 -23.24 -18.95 -5.63
N THR A 146 -22.59 -19.77 -4.81
CA THR A 146 -22.26 -19.41 -3.41
C THR A 146 -21.07 -18.44 -3.29
N GLY A 147 -20.27 -18.27 -4.35
CA GLY A 147 -19.07 -17.44 -4.34
C GLY A 147 -19.33 -15.99 -3.95
N GLY A 148 -20.42 -15.38 -4.46
CA GLY A 148 -20.79 -14.00 -4.11
C GLY A 148 -21.07 -13.83 -2.61
N ALA A 149 -21.91 -14.70 -2.05
CA ALA A 149 -22.25 -14.68 -0.63
C ALA A 149 -21.02 -14.92 0.25
N ALA A 150 -20.10 -15.81 -0.16
CA ALA A 150 -18.86 -16.07 0.56
C ALA A 150 -17.93 -14.85 0.55
N LEU A 151 -17.81 -14.14 -0.59
CA LEU A 151 -17.04 -12.89 -0.66
C LEU A 151 -17.65 -11.81 0.27
N ASP A 152 -18.97 -11.64 0.26
CA ASP A 152 -19.65 -10.67 1.13
C ASP A 152 -19.44 -11.01 2.60
N ALA A 153 -19.50 -12.30 2.96
CA ALA A 153 -19.21 -12.76 4.31
C ALA A 153 -17.78 -12.39 4.73
N THR A 154 -16.76 -12.58 3.89
CA THR A 154 -15.38 -12.18 4.25
C THR A 154 -15.24 -10.69 4.53
N THR A 155 -15.98 -9.84 3.80
CA THR A 155 -15.97 -8.39 4.04
C THR A 155 -16.50 -8.06 5.43
N LYS A 156 -17.60 -8.71 5.85
CA LYS A 156 -18.20 -8.52 7.19
C LYS A 156 -17.32 -9.10 8.30
N LEU A 157 -16.81 -10.31 8.12
CA LEU A 157 -16.01 -11.02 9.12
C LEU A 157 -14.59 -10.45 9.29
N SER A 158 -14.10 -9.67 8.32
CA SER A 158 -12.79 -9.02 8.41
C SER A 158 -12.72 -7.81 9.37
N VAL A 159 -13.84 -7.38 9.95
CA VAL A 159 -13.91 -6.14 10.76
C VAL A 159 -14.53 -6.32 12.15
N GLN A 160 -14.81 -7.55 12.57
CA GLN A 160 -15.30 -7.87 13.90
C GLN A 160 -14.86 -9.28 14.31
N PRO A 161 -14.55 -9.55 15.60
CA PRO A 161 -14.21 -10.89 16.06
C PRO A 161 -15.31 -11.89 15.73
N TRP A 162 -14.93 -13.11 15.37
CA TRP A 162 -15.87 -14.18 15.01
C TRP A 162 -15.29 -15.56 15.33
N THR A 163 -16.14 -16.58 15.37
CA THR A 163 -15.80 -17.98 15.66
C THR A 163 -16.11 -18.89 14.48
N ALA A 164 -15.43 -20.04 14.39
CA ALA A 164 -15.57 -20.96 13.25
C ALA A 164 -17.02 -21.41 12.98
N ASN A 165 -17.85 -21.49 14.02
CA ASN A 165 -19.25 -21.94 13.94
C ASN A 165 -20.16 -20.90 13.28
N GLU A 166 -19.78 -19.62 13.28
CA GLU A 166 -20.58 -18.54 12.67
C GLU A 166 -20.50 -18.54 11.15
N ASN A 167 -19.43 -19.09 10.57
CA ASN A 167 -19.31 -19.26 9.13
C ASN A 167 -18.36 -20.41 8.74
N ALA A 168 -18.95 -21.60 8.54
CA ALA A 168 -18.20 -22.80 8.21
C ALA A 168 -17.44 -22.72 6.88
N ILE A 169 -18.01 -22.05 5.86
CA ILE A 169 -17.38 -21.90 4.54
C ILE A 169 -16.10 -21.05 4.66
N VAL A 170 -16.19 -19.88 5.28
CA VAL A 170 -15.04 -18.98 5.45
C VAL A 170 -14.01 -19.59 6.39
N SER A 171 -14.42 -20.27 7.48
CA SER A 171 -13.50 -20.98 8.36
C SER A 171 -12.72 -22.07 7.62
N SER A 172 -13.40 -22.90 6.84
CA SER A 172 -12.77 -23.98 6.07
C SER A 172 -11.87 -23.46 4.95
N TRP A 173 -12.26 -22.34 4.32
CA TRP A 173 -11.43 -21.61 3.36
C TRP A 173 -10.14 -21.06 3.99
N LEU A 174 -10.20 -20.50 5.19
CA LEU A 174 -9.01 -20.04 5.91
C LEU A 174 -8.11 -21.20 6.32
N GLN A 175 -8.71 -22.35 6.69
CA GLN A 175 -7.96 -23.56 7.02
C GLN A 175 -7.24 -24.13 5.80
N SER A 176 -7.89 -24.20 4.64
CA SER A 176 -7.27 -24.67 3.40
C SER A 176 -6.13 -23.74 2.93
N ASN A 177 -6.23 -22.45 3.26
CA ASN A 177 -5.20 -21.45 2.96
C ASN A 177 -4.18 -21.21 4.09
N ALA A 178 -4.16 -22.03 5.15
CA ALA A 178 -3.29 -21.80 6.30
C ALA A 178 -1.79 -21.73 5.91
N LYS A 179 -1.33 -22.64 5.04
CA LYS A 179 0.05 -22.68 4.53
C LYS A 179 0.37 -21.45 3.65
N PRO A 180 -0.40 -21.14 2.58
CA PRO A 180 -0.22 -19.91 1.79
C PRO A 180 -0.17 -18.64 2.65
N LEU A 181 -1.07 -18.49 3.62
CA LEU A 181 -1.13 -17.30 4.46
C LEU A 181 0.06 -17.20 5.44
N ALA A 182 0.61 -18.33 5.90
CA ALA A 182 1.86 -18.34 6.66
C ALA A 182 3.06 -17.95 5.78
N ALA A 183 3.11 -18.45 4.54
CA ALA A 183 4.14 -18.08 3.57
C ALA A 183 4.06 -16.59 3.21
N LEU A 184 2.85 -16.04 3.02
CA LEU A 184 2.62 -14.62 2.77
C LEU A 184 3.17 -13.74 3.91
N ARG A 185 2.93 -14.12 5.17
CA ARG A 185 3.47 -13.38 6.33
C ARG A 185 4.99 -13.28 6.31
N ASN A 186 5.68 -14.26 5.74
CA ASN A 186 7.12 -14.22 5.56
C ASN A 186 7.50 -13.43 4.29
N ALA A 187 6.75 -13.56 3.21
CA ALA A 187 6.95 -12.82 1.96
C ALA A 187 6.97 -11.30 2.19
N VAL A 188 6.01 -10.79 2.96
CA VAL A 188 5.85 -9.35 3.22
C VAL A 188 6.89 -8.77 4.18
N LYS A 189 7.80 -9.59 4.71
CA LYS A 189 8.97 -9.11 5.49
C LYS A 189 10.13 -8.67 4.60
N ARG A 190 10.09 -9.02 3.30
CA ARG A 190 11.12 -8.62 2.34
C ARG A 190 11.08 -7.10 2.12
N THR A 191 12.25 -6.52 1.84
CA THR A 191 12.45 -5.07 1.87
C THR A 191 12.10 -4.37 0.57
N HIS A 192 12.01 -5.09 -0.55
CA HIS A 192 11.74 -4.53 -1.86
C HIS A 192 10.45 -5.09 -2.45
N TYR A 193 9.87 -4.35 -3.38
CA TYR A 193 8.74 -4.77 -4.18
C TYR A 193 8.96 -4.29 -5.61
N TYR A 194 9.11 -5.24 -6.53
CA TYR A 194 9.22 -4.98 -7.96
C TYR A 194 8.24 -5.89 -8.69
N ASN A 195 7.28 -5.25 -9.38
CA ASN A 195 6.31 -5.89 -10.25
C ASN A 195 6.58 -5.42 -11.70
N PRO A 196 7.20 -6.24 -12.54
CA PRO A 196 7.60 -5.82 -13.89
C PRO A 196 6.41 -5.38 -14.75
N LEU A 197 6.59 -4.29 -15.50
CA LEU A 197 5.68 -3.92 -16.58
C LEU A 197 6.09 -4.66 -17.84
N VAL A 198 5.30 -5.65 -18.25
CA VAL A 198 5.54 -6.43 -19.47
C VAL A 198 4.35 -6.22 -20.41
N PRO A 199 4.54 -5.55 -21.56
CA PRO A 199 3.49 -5.43 -22.56
C PRO A 199 3.09 -6.79 -23.10
N LYS A 200 1.82 -6.94 -23.51
CA LYS A 200 1.35 -8.13 -24.21
C LYS A 200 2.03 -8.29 -25.57
N ASP A 201 2.09 -9.53 -26.04
CA ASP A 201 2.53 -9.84 -27.40
C ASP A 201 1.69 -9.02 -28.41
N ASN A 202 2.37 -8.26 -29.28
CA ASN A 202 1.80 -7.35 -30.30
C ASN A 202 1.24 -6.00 -29.79
N GLU A 203 1.31 -5.70 -28.49
CA GLU A 203 0.96 -4.38 -27.96
C GLU A 203 2.23 -3.65 -27.51
N GLN A 204 2.47 -2.44 -28.05
CA GLN A 204 3.61 -1.62 -27.67
C GLN A 204 3.23 -0.55 -26.64
N GLY A 205 4.19 -0.20 -25.80
CA GLY A 205 4.05 0.85 -24.80
C GLY A 205 3.26 0.45 -23.55
N LEU A 206 2.99 1.44 -22.69
CA LEU A 206 2.40 1.21 -21.36
C LEU A 206 0.94 0.74 -21.39
N ASN A 207 0.20 1.06 -22.45
CA ASN A 207 -1.21 0.67 -22.56
C ASN A 207 -1.40 -0.85 -22.65
N GLY A 208 -0.42 -1.56 -23.20
CA GLY A 208 -0.44 -3.02 -23.27
C GLY A 208 0.11 -3.72 -22.04
N THR A 209 0.53 -2.97 -21.01
CA THR A 209 1.05 -3.55 -19.77
C THR A 209 -0.08 -3.90 -18.83
N TYR A 210 -0.13 -5.15 -18.40
CA TYR A 210 -1.11 -5.63 -17.43
C TYR A 210 -0.47 -5.70 -16.03
N LEU A 211 -1.23 -5.31 -15.00
CA LEU A 211 -0.77 -5.28 -13.62
C LEU A 211 -0.95 -6.65 -12.97
N GLN A 212 0.01 -7.52 -13.21
CA GLN A 212 -0.03 -8.91 -12.77
C GLN A 212 -0.15 -9.04 -11.24
N GLY A 213 -1.11 -9.84 -10.77
CA GLY A 213 -1.29 -10.22 -9.37
C GLY A 213 -2.04 -9.20 -8.49
N ILE A 214 -2.40 -8.05 -9.04
CA ILE A 214 -2.97 -6.93 -8.29
C ILE A 214 -4.37 -7.24 -7.73
N PHE A 215 -5.14 -8.09 -8.41
CA PHE A 215 -6.48 -8.46 -7.95
C PHE A 215 -6.40 -9.38 -6.73
N VAL A 216 -5.38 -10.24 -6.70
CA VAL A 216 -5.16 -11.21 -5.62
C VAL A 216 -4.68 -10.53 -4.34
N ASP A 217 -3.89 -9.45 -4.44
CA ASP A 217 -3.38 -8.74 -3.25
C ASP A 217 -4.49 -8.26 -2.30
N ARG A 218 -5.60 -7.76 -2.85
CA ARG A 218 -6.77 -7.35 -2.05
C ARG A 218 -7.43 -8.54 -1.37
N GLU A 219 -7.44 -9.69 -2.03
CA GLU A 219 -8.02 -10.91 -1.48
C GLU A 219 -7.13 -11.50 -0.38
N LEU A 220 -5.80 -11.50 -0.57
CA LEU A 220 -4.83 -11.86 0.46
C LEU A 220 -4.96 -10.97 1.70
N ALA A 221 -5.11 -9.65 1.51
CA ALA A 221 -5.34 -8.71 2.60
C ALA A 221 -6.63 -9.01 3.38
N ARG A 222 -7.73 -9.30 2.68
CA ARG A 222 -8.99 -9.71 3.32
C ARG A 222 -8.85 -11.03 4.05
N ALA A 223 -8.13 -12.00 3.49
CA ALA A 223 -7.90 -13.30 4.12
C ALA A 223 -7.11 -13.13 5.44
N LEU A 224 -6.05 -12.32 5.45
CA LEU A 224 -5.29 -11.99 6.67
C LEU A 224 -6.19 -11.30 7.71
N ALA A 225 -6.98 -10.30 7.33
CA ALA A 225 -7.86 -9.61 8.27
C ALA A 225 -8.97 -10.53 8.81
N CYS A 226 -9.56 -11.37 7.96
CA CYS A 226 -10.57 -12.33 8.35
C CYS A 226 -9.99 -13.38 9.33
N ARG A 227 -8.78 -13.88 9.07
CA ARG A 227 -8.06 -14.78 9.99
C ARG A 227 -7.67 -14.10 11.30
N ALA A 228 -7.28 -12.83 11.25
CA ALA A 228 -6.99 -12.07 12.45
C ALA A 228 -8.23 -11.98 13.35
N MET A 229 -9.39 -11.68 12.77
CA MET A 229 -10.65 -11.60 13.53
C MET A 229 -11.13 -12.97 14.03
N LEU A 230 -10.86 -14.05 13.29
CA LEU A 230 -11.10 -15.42 13.77
C LEU A 230 -10.23 -15.77 14.97
N SER A 231 -8.95 -15.37 14.93
CA SER A 231 -8.00 -15.59 16.01
C SER A 231 -8.42 -14.79 17.25
N LEU A 232 -8.83 -13.55 17.05
CA LEU A 232 -9.34 -12.67 18.09
C LEU A 232 -10.62 -13.22 18.75
N GLY A 233 -11.55 -13.78 17.97
CA GLY A 233 -12.75 -14.44 18.51
C GLY A 233 -12.45 -15.71 19.32
N ARG A 234 -11.25 -16.28 19.18
CA ARG A 234 -10.75 -17.41 19.99
C ARG A 234 -9.87 -16.97 21.17
N GLY A 235 -9.66 -15.67 21.35
CA GLY A 235 -8.74 -15.12 22.36
C GLY A 235 -7.26 -15.17 21.97
N ASP A 236 -6.90 -15.55 20.74
CA ASP A 236 -5.52 -15.49 20.24
C ASP A 236 -5.21 -14.12 19.64
N THR A 237 -5.02 -13.16 20.52
CA THR A 237 -4.69 -11.78 20.16
C THR A 237 -3.31 -11.68 19.49
N ALA A 238 -2.36 -12.54 19.84
CA ALA A 238 -1.00 -12.51 19.28
C ALA A 238 -1.00 -12.87 17.79
N GLN A 239 -1.73 -13.93 17.40
CA GLN A 239 -1.89 -14.28 16.00
C GLN A 239 -2.62 -13.17 15.23
N ALA A 240 -3.67 -12.58 15.83
CA ALA A 240 -4.39 -11.46 15.23
C ALA A 240 -3.45 -10.28 14.90
N GLN A 241 -2.61 -9.86 15.86
CA GLN A 241 -1.62 -8.80 15.65
C GLN A 241 -0.66 -9.12 14.49
N GLN A 242 -0.14 -10.35 14.44
CA GLN A 242 0.79 -10.77 13.41
C GLN A 242 0.19 -10.71 11.99
N ASP A 243 -1.08 -11.09 11.86
CA ASP A 243 -1.80 -11.03 10.59
C ASP A 243 -2.08 -9.59 10.15
N LEU A 244 -2.46 -8.71 11.07
CA LEU A 244 -2.72 -7.30 10.75
C LEU A 244 -1.44 -6.54 10.38
N VAL A 245 -0.32 -6.81 11.06
CA VAL A 245 0.99 -6.26 10.66
C VAL A 245 1.39 -6.76 9.28
N ALA A 246 1.15 -8.02 8.95
CA ALA A 246 1.41 -8.56 7.61
C ALA A 246 0.51 -7.88 6.55
N CYS A 247 -0.76 -7.64 6.86
CA CYS A 247 -1.69 -6.92 5.99
C CYS A 247 -1.23 -5.48 5.72
N ARG A 248 -0.76 -4.77 6.75
CA ARG A 248 -0.15 -3.44 6.61
C ARG A 248 1.10 -3.47 5.73
N ARG A 249 2.01 -4.41 5.97
CA ARG A 249 3.23 -4.58 5.17
C ARG A 249 2.93 -4.83 3.70
N LEU A 250 1.94 -5.68 3.40
CA LEU A 250 1.49 -5.91 2.03
C LEU A 250 1.07 -4.61 1.37
N GLY A 251 0.23 -3.80 2.03
CA GLY A 251 -0.18 -2.49 1.51
C GLY A 251 1.02 -1.56 1.23
N ARG A 252 1.99 -1.48 2.14
CA ARG A 252 3.20 -0.66 1.93
C ARG A 252 4.04 -1.13 0.75
N LEU A 253 4.17 -2.44 0.57
CA LEU A 253 4.95 -3.04 -0.52
C LEU A 253 4.27 -2.79 -1.87
N VAL A 254 2.97 -3.12 -1.98
CA VAL A 254 2.19 -2.89 -3.21
C VAL A 254 2.20 -1.41 -3.60
N GLY A 255 2.13 -0.49 -2.63
CA GLY A 255 2.17 0.96 -2.87
C GLY A 255 3.50 1.48 -3.44
N ARG A 256 4.52 0.62 -3.54
CA ARG A 256 5.80 0.94 -4.22
C ARG A 256 5.81 0.56 -5.70
N GLY A 257 4.73 -0.05 -6.19
CA GLY A 257 4.52 -0.41 -7.59
C GLY A 257 4.65 0.77 -8.57
N ALA A 258 4.61 0.44 -9.85
CA ALA A 258 4.97 1.34 -10.93
C ALA A 258 3.88 2.38 -11.24
N THR A 259 2.61 2.04 -11.00
CA THR A 259 1.48 2.83 -11.46
C THR A 259 0.63 3.38 -10.32
N LEU A 260 -0.23 4.35 -10.66
CA LEU A 260 -1.24 4.89 -9.76
C LEU A 260 -2.22 3.80 -9.28
N ILE A 261 -2.47 2.77 -10.09
CA ILE A 261 -3.42 1.69 -9.76
C ILE A 261 -2.91 0.88 -8.57
N GLU A 262 -1.62 0.50 -8.55
CA GLU A 262 -1.02 -0.15 -7.37
C GLU A 262 -1.09 0.76 -6.13
N GLY A 263 -0.91 2.07 -6.31
CA GLY A 263 -1.10 3.06 -5.24
C GLY A 263 -2.52 3.05 -4.66
N VAL A 264 -3.56 3.00 -5.49
CA VAL A 264 -4.97 2.91 -5.05
C VAL A 264 -5.26 1.56 -4.39
N VAL A 265 -4.70 0.47 -4.92
CA VAL A 265 -4.83 -0.87 -4.34
C VAL A 265 -4.18 -0.94 -2.96
N ALA A 266 -2.99 -0.35 -2.79
CA ALA A 266 -2.33 -0.22 -1.50
C ALA A 266 -3.19 0.52 -0.47
N ILE A 267 -3.84 1.62 -0.86
CA ILE A 267 -4.78 2.35 0.02
C ILE A 267 -5.95 1.44 0.44
N ALA A 268 -6.50 0.65 -0.50
CA ALA A 268 -7.59 -0.28 -0.19
C ALA A 268 -7.14 -1.38 0.80
N ILE A 269 -5.94 -1.93 0.63
CA ILE A 269 -5.35 -2.91 1.55
C ILE A 269 -5.14 -2.29 2.94
N GLU A 270 -4.62 -1.06 3.00
CA GLU A 270 -4.45 -0.34 4.26
C GLU A 270 -5.77 -0.03 4.97
N GLN A 271 -6.85 0.23 4.22
CA GLN A 271 -8.19 0.39 4.79
C GLN A 271 -8.72 -0.91 5.40
N VAL A 272 -8.48 -2.06 4.77
CA VAL A 272 -8.83 -3.38 5.34
C VAL A 272 -8.11 -3.59 6.67
N ALA A 273 -6.79 -3.38 6.70
CA ALA A 273 -6.01 -3.49 7.93
C ALA A 273 -6.50 -2.51 9.00
N PHE A 274 -6.72 -1.24 8.66
CA PHE A 274 -7.17 -0.22 9.59
C PHE A 274 -8.50 -0.57 10.28
N ARG A 275 -9.48 -1.08 9.53
CA ARG A 275 -10.78 -1.45 10.11
C ARG A 275 -10.65 -2.62 11.08
N ALA A 276 -9.84 -3.62 10.74
CA ALA A 276 -9.57 -4.77 11.60
C ALA A 276 -8.74 -4.38 12.85
N GLU A 277 -7.83 -3.41 12.73
CA GLU A 277 -7.07 -2.86 13.85
C GLU A 277 -7.96 -2.15 14.87
N VAL A 278 -9.00 -1.43 14.42
CA VAL A 278 -9.98 -0.83 15.33
C VAL A 278 -10.68 -1.92 16.14
N ALA A 279 -11.04 -3.05 15.53
CA ALA A 279 -11.62 -4.19 16.23
C ALA A 279 -10.62 -4.86 17.19
N LEU A 280 -9.36 -5.03 16.79
CA LEU A 280 -8.29 -5.51 17.66
C LEU A 280 -8.15 -4.66 18.92
N LEU A 281 -8.11 -3.33 18.78
CA LEU A 281 -7.99 -2.42 19.93
C LEU A 281 -9.24 -2.43 20.81
N ALA A 282 -10.42 -2.66 20.24
CA ALA A 282 -11.68 -2.69 20.98
C ALA A 282 -11.90 -4.01 21.74
N HIS A 283 -11.47 -5.14 21.17
CA HIS A 283 -11.82 -6.47 21.67
C HIS A 283 -10.64 -7.32 22.12
N GLY A 284 -9.40 -6.95 21.79
CA GLY A 284 -8.21 -7.77 22.05
C GLY A 284 -7.68 -7.75 23.47
N GLN A 285 -8.33 -7.01 24.37
CA GLN A 285 -7.94 -6.91 25.79
C GLN A 285 -6.43 -6.66 25.98
N LEU A 286 -5.86 -5.83 25.10
CA LEU A 286 -4.44 -5.52 25.10
C LEU A 286 -4.10 -4.58 26.26
N ASP A 287 -3.08 -4.93 27.04
CA ASP A 287 -2.49 -4.01 28.01
C ASP A 287 -1.71 -2.87 27.31
N ALA A 288 -1.34 -1.84 28.07
CA ALA A 288 -0.63 -0.68 27.54
C ALA A 288 0.68 -1.07 26.82
N ARG A 289 1.42 -2.04 27.35
CA ARG A 289 2.71 -2.48 26.81
C ARG A 289 2.54 -3.22 25.48
N ALA A 290 1.51 -4.05 25.37
CA ALA A 290 1.16 -4.77 24.16
C ALA A 290 0.66 -3.82 23.07
N VAL A 291 -0.11 -2.79 23.43
CA VAL A 291 -0.51 -1.75 22.48
C VAL A 291 0.70 -0.94 22.00
N GLU A 292 1.59 -0.50 22.90
CA GLU A 292 2.83 0.21 22.52
C GLU A 292 3.73 -0.62 21.62
N GLY A 293 3.87 -1.93 21.90
CA GLY A 293 4.58 -2.87 21.03
C GLY A 293 3.97 -2.93 19.64
N TYR A 294 2.64 -3.07 19.56
CA TYR A 294 1.92 -3.07 18.29
C TYR A 294 2.12 -1.78 17.48
N PHE A 295 2.02 -0.62 18.14
CA PHE A 295 2.29 0.66 17.49
C PHE A 295 3.72 0.76 16.99
N ARG A 296 4.70 0.33 17.78
CA ARG A 296 6.11 0.32 17.37
C ARG A 296 6.29 -0.49 16.09
N ASP A 297 5.68 -1.66 16.02
CA ASP A 297 5.71 -2.50 14.82
C ASP A 297 5.07 -1.80 13.61
N LEU A 298 3.99 -1.03 13.80
CA LEU A 298 3.37 -0.23 12.74
C LEU A 298 4.20 0.97 12.31
N PHE A 299 4.86 1.66 13.25
CA PHE A 299 5.65 2.86 13.00
C PHE A 299 7.00 2.55 12.36
N THR A 300 7.55 1.35 12.59
CA THR A 300 8.78 0.87 11.93
C THR A 300 8.56 0.41 10.49
N LEU A 301 7.30 0.26 10.05
CA LEU A 301 7.02 -0.02 8.64
C LEU A 301 7.44 1.15 7.77
N THR A 302 7.96 0.84 6.58
CA THR A 302 8.26 1.83 5.53
C THR A 302 7.05 2.75 5.35
N PRO A 303 7.23 4.09 5.43
CA PRO A 303 6.13 5.03 5.26
C PRO A 303 5.39 4.80 3.94
N ALA A 304 4.06 4.95 3.91
CA ALA A 304 3.37 5.01 2.63
C ALA A 304 3.90 6.19 1.81
N ARG A 305 3.88 6.04 0.48
CA ARG A 305 4.02 7.19 -0.42
C ARG A 305 3.00 8.24 -0.01
N ARG A 306 3.47 9.49 0.19
CA ARG A 306 2.76 10.64 0.80
C ARG A 306 1.24 10.62 0.53
N CYS A 307 0.49 9.95 1.39
CA CYS A 307 -0.95 9.87 1.34
C CYS A 307 -1.51 10.40 2.65
N ARG A 308 -2.45 11.34 2.59
CA ARG A 308 -3.02 12.02 3.77
C ARG A 308 -3.70 11.01 4.73
N THR A 309 -4.12 9.86 4.23
CA THR A 309 -4.70 8.74 5.00
C THR A 309 -3.71 8.04 5.92
N ASP A 310 -2.41 7.96 5.62
CA ASP A 310 -1.44 7.33 6.55
C ASP A 310 -1.28 8.17 7.82
N ARG A 311 -1.17 9.50 7.65
CA ARG A 311 -1.12 10.43 8.78
C ARG A 311 -2.42 10.37 9.60
N LEU A 312 -3.59 10.38 8.96
CA LEU A 312 -4.88 10.28 9.64
C LEU A 312 -5.07 8.93 10.34
N GLY A 313 -4.65 7.83 9.72
CA GLY A 313 -4.68 6.49 10.31
C GLY A 313 -3.85 6.44 11.58
N ARG A 314 -2.58 6.85 11.51
CA ARG A 314 -1.69 6.91 12.69
C ARG A 314 -2.28 7.77 13.81
N THR A 315 -2.84 8.93 13.49
CA THR A 315 -3.49 9.82 14.47
C THR A 315 -4.76 9.21 15.07
N LEU A 316 -5.61 8.56 14.28
CA LEU A 316 -6.85 7.96 14.75
C LEU A 316 -6.60 6.74 15.65
N VAL A 317 -5.67 5.86 15.26
CA VAL A 317 -5.28 4.72 16.09
C VAL A 317 -4.67 5.25 17.40
N ALA A 318 -3.76 6.23 17.35
CA ALA A 318 -3.20 6.87 18.55
C ALA A 318 -4.28 7.56 19.42
N SER A 319 -5.30 8.17 18.81
CA SER A 319 -6.40 8.79 19.56
C SER A 319 -7.26 7.77 20.29
N ARG A 320 -7.49 6.59 19.71
CA ARG A 320 -8.19 5.48 20.39
C ARG A 320 -7.36 4.95 21.54
N TYR A 321 -6.04 4.80 21.36
CA TYR A 321 -5.12 4.41 22.43
C TYR A 321 -5.25 5.32 23.66
N THR A 322 -5.21 6.65 23.47
CA THR A 322 -5.35 7.59 24.59
C THR A 322 -6.68 7.50 25.34
N ARG A 323 -7.74 6.98 24.70
CA ARG A 323 -9.03 6.75 25.37
C ARG A 323 -9.07 5.43 26.12
N THR A 324 -8.44 4.37 25.60
CA THR A 324 -8.46 3.05 26.22
C THR A 324 -7.49 2.92 27.40
N THR A 325 -6.40 3.70 27.43
CA THR A 325 -5.40 3.65 28.51
C THR A 325 -5.54 4.74 29.57
N ARG A 326 -6.46 5.70 29.40
CA ARG A 326 -6.80 6.61 30.51
C ARG A 326 -7.61 5.82 31.55
N PRO A 327 -7.15 5.73 32.81
CA PRO A 327 -8.00 5.21 33.85
C PRO A 327 -9.25 6.09 33.93
N THR A 328 -10.42 5.46 33.85
CA THR A 328 -11.70 6.09 34.18
C THR A 328 -11.57 6.60 35.60
N ARG A 329 -11.35 7.92 35.74
CA ARG A 329 -11.41 8.59 37.04
C ARG A 329 -12.88 8.59 37.47
N VAL A 330 -13.30 7.50 38.09
CA VAL A 330 -14.58 7.43 38.79
C VAL A 330 -14.43 8.30 40.05
N GLY A 331 -15.19 9.40 40.09
CA GLY A 331 -15.44 10.16 41.31
C GLY A 331 -14.48 11.29 41.62
N LYS A 332 -14.78 12.49 41.12
CA LYS A 332 -15.28 13.64 41.90
C LYS A 332 -15.16 14.90 41.06
N SER A 333 -16.31 15.56 40.90
CA SER A 333 -16.46 16.93 40.41
C SER A 333 -15.61 17.89 41.26
N ALA A 334 -14.70 18.63 40.62
CA ALA A 334 -14.35 20.01 40.95
C ALA A 334 -13.36 20.57 39.90
N ASP A 335 -13.79 21.64 39.26
CA ASP A 335 -13.02 22.76 38.70
C ASP A 335 -11.98 22.52 37.60
N LEU A 336 -12.40 22.78 36.36
CA LEU A 336 -11.53 23.21 35.26
C LEU A 336 -12.21 24.34 34.46
N HIS A 337 -12.19 25.55 35.00
CA HIS A 337 -12.29 26.78 34.22
C HIS A 337 -10.89 27.34 34.01
N HIS A 338 -10.34 27.11 32.82
CA HIS A 338 -9.44 28.00 32.06
C HIS A 338 -8.60 27.10 31.16
N TRP A 339 -8.85 27.18 29.86
CA TRP A 339 -7.82 27.32 28.83
C TRP A 339 -8.52 27.43 27.48
N GLN A 340 -9.00 28.64 27.18
CA GLN A 340 -9.27 29.07 25.82
C GLN A 340 -8.80 30.52 25.63
N THR A 341 -8.11 30.70 24.51
CA THR A 341 -7.87 31.94 23.77
C THR A 341 -7.00 33.04 24.41
N SER A 342 -5.82 33.24 23.82
CA SER A 342 -5.49 34.55 23.25
C SER A 342 -4.41 34.40 22.17
N GLY A 343 -4.72 34.94 20.99
CA GLY A 343 -3.78 35.16 19.92
C GLY A 343 -3.36 36.62 19.86
N ALA A 344 -2.14 36.81 19.33
CA ALA A 344 -1.67 37.95 18.55
C ALA A 344 -1.32 39.29 19.22
N ARG A 345 -0.12 39.75 18.79
CA ARG A 345 0.36 41.12 18.51
C ARG A 345 1.12 41.91 19.60
N THR A 346 2.41 42.14 19.28
CA THR A 346 3.17 43.43 19.23
C THR A 346 2.86 44.46 20.32
N ASP A 347 3.82 45.04 21.04
CA ASP A 347 4.79 45.99 20.48
C ASP A 347 5.90 46.39 21.51
N ARG A 348 6.98 46.91 20.92
CA ARG A 348 8.13 47.72 21.38
C ARG A 348 8.20 48.32 22.80
N ARG A 349 9.47 48.33 23.26
CA ARG A 349 10.22 49.37 24.03
C ARG A 349 9.69 49.61 25.46
N ASN A 350 10.50 49.81 26.48
CA ASN A 350 11.72 50.61 26.58
C ASN A 350 12.43 50.32 27.92
N SER A 351 13.74 50.61 27.98
CA SER A 351 14.55 51.06 29.15
C SER A 351 14.58 50.21 30.44
N GLN A 352 15.65 50.08 31.22
CA GLN A 352 17.10 50.34 31.25
C GLN A 352 17.51 50.16 32.74
N TRP A 353 18.82 50.24 33.05
CA TRP A 353 19.48 50.20 34.39
C TRP A 353 19.95 48.81 34.84
N HIS A 354 21.20 48.53 35.24
CA HIS A 354 22.49 49.23 35.42
C HIS A 354 23.56 48.10 35.38
N ARG A 355 24.61 48.16 34.54
CA ARG A 355 25.97 48.72 34.75
C ARG A 355 26.78 48.08 35.90
N LEU A 356 27.83 47.34 35.56
CA LEU A 356 29.16 47.35 36.21
C LEU A 356 30.25 47.12 35.15
N GLU A 357 31.25 48.01 35.17
CA GLU A 357 32.42 48.15 34.30
C GLU A 357 33.65 47.34 34.84
N PRO A 358 34.93 47.66 34.50
CA PRO A 358 35.64 47.54 33.22
C PRO A 358 37.02 46.84 33.37
N GLY A 359 37.76 46.68 32.26
CA GLY A 359 39.22 46.61 32.34
C GLY A 359 39.98 46.07 31.13
N VAL A 360 40.51 47.02 30.34
CA VAL A 360 41.58 46.95 29.32
C VAL A 360 41.24 46.37 27.94
#